data_AF-A0A2K8X188-F1
#
_entry.id   AF-A0A2K8X188-F1
#
_cell.length_a   1.000
_cell.length_b   1.000
_cell.length_c   1.000
_cell.angle_alpha   90.00
_cell.angle_beta   90.00
_cell.angle_gamma   90.00
#
_symmetry.space_group_name_H-M   'P 1'
#
loop_
_entity.id
_entity.type
_entity.pdbx_description
1 polymer ?
#
loop_
_entity_poly.entity_id
_entity_poly.type
_entity_poly.pdbx_seq_one_letter_code
_entity_poly.pdbx_strand_id
1 'polypeptide(L)'
;MNIKTTLLIILISFSSFANDGAYYASGNQLIPITETEICITKEILTLIRKTENDGSYVYVTVDYTFFNPGQEKTILVGFEAPSPSGDVNGYPKNGAHPYISKFDVLMNNGLIPFKTAIVNTENYYINNTIDSKTEDDVIGEEFNTNVPDFYYVYHFEAKFKPGINSIKHTYRFNMSGSVMEKYSFDYILTAANRWGNNQIDDFTLHIDMGTNQNFNLPNTFFNDKKEWTIADGRSLDYTNTYNTNTATKFITYTGGITFKKTNFKPKDELYLYAPATYMKENYTSFDYKLHNLPEAISLDDDEQATCTTSVDQNSFKILRNLPFALNGYVFKTAIIQEFYLSQNWYKPNPDYQAKIETLSDTQTEWLALVKSNKWEN
;
A
#
# COMPACT_ATOMS: atom_id res chain seq x y z
N MET A 1 -32.78 18.54 -40.39
CA MET A 1 -31.51 18.05 -39.84
C MET A 1 -31.38 16.59 -40.25
N ASN A 2 -30.43 16.26 -41.12
CA ASN A 2 -30.37 14.97 -41.82
C ASN A 2 -30.03 13.84 -40.85
N ILE A 3 -30.82 12.75 -40.89
CA ILE A 3 -30.63 11.50 -40.13
C ILE A 3 -29.22 10.89 -40.31
N LYS A 4 -28.51 11.26 -41.39
CA LYS A 4 -27.12 10.86 -41.62
C LYS A 4 -26.09 11.53 -40.70
N THR A 5 -26.43 12.65 -40.06
CA THR A 5 -25.53 13.33 -39.09
C THR A 5 -25.67 12.76 -37.68
N THR A 6 -26.84 12.21 -37.33
CA THR A 6 -27.09 11.58 -36.03
C THR A 6 -26.37 10.25 -35.88
N LEU A 7 -26.08 9.54 -36.98
CA LEU A 7 -25.38 8.25 -36.95
C LEU A 7 -23.86 8.37 -36.73
N LEU A 8 -23.28 9.58 -36.88
CA LEU A 8 -21.83 9.79 -36.74
C LEU A 8 -21.39 10.01 -35.28
N ILE A 9 -22.32 10.38 -34.38
CA ILE A 9 -22.03 10.65 -32.96
C ILE A 9 -22.18 9.39 -32.09
N ILE A 10 -22.84 8.33 -32.59
CA ILE A 10 -23.07 7.08 -31.85
C ILE A 10 -21.93 6.06 -32.05
N LEU A 11 -20.98 6.32 -32.95
CA LEU A 11 -19.87 5.40 -33.29
C LEU A 11 -18.54 5.70 -32.57
N ILE A 12 -18.52 6.62 -31.60
CA ILE A 12 -17.36 6.88 -30.73
C ILE A 12 -17.79 6.70 -29.26
N SER A 13 -18.32 5.53 -28.95
CA SER A 13 -18.29 4.98 -27.60
C SER A 13 -17.27 3.84 -27.60
N PHE A 14 -16.04 4.16 -28.05
CA PHE A 14 -14.92 3.35 -27.62
C PHE A 14 -14.80 3.59 -26.12
N SER A 15 -14.99 2.53 -25.34
CA SER A 15 -14.51 2.46 -23.97
C SER A 15 -13.01 2.73 -24.02
N SER A 16 -12.65 4.00 -23.94
CA SER A 16 -11.30 4.42 -23.65
C SER A 16 -11.11 3.95 -22.22
N PHE A 17 -10.39 2.85 -22.04
CA PHE A 17 -9.78 2.53 -20.77
C PHE A 17 -8.73 3.63 -20.57
N ALA A 18 -9.14 4.75 -19.96
CA ALA A 18 -8.20 5.68 -19.39
C ALA A 18 -7.49 4.90 -18.26
N ASN A 19 -6.25 4.51 -18.51
CA ASN A 19 -5.42 3.80 -17.54
C ASN A 19 -4.83 4.83 -16.57
N ASP A 20 -5.67 5.39 -15.71
CA ASP A 20 -5.28 6.47 -14.79
C ASP A 20 -4.38 6.00 -13.62
N GLY A 21 -3.62 4.92 -13.80
CA GLY A 21 -2.73 4.34 -12.82
C GLY A 21 -1.65 3.45 -13.42
N ALA A 22 -0.57 3.31 -12.65
CA ALA A 22 0.63 2.58 -12.98
C ALA A 22 0.82 1.46 -11.95
N TYR A 23 0.63 0.21 -12.39
CA TYR A 23 1.00 -0.98 -11.64
C TYR A 23 2.41 -1.40 -12.05
N TYR A 24 3.37 -1.31 -11.12
CA TYR A 24 4.75 -1.66 -11.40
C TYR A 24 5.07 -3.12 -11.13
N ALA A 25 4.76 -3.64 -9.95
CA ALA A 25 4.95 -5.05 -9.58
C ALA A 25 4.21 -5.36 -8.27
N SER A 26 4.17 -6.64 -7.90
CA SER A 26 3.83 -7.12 -6.57
C SER A 26 5.03 -7.80 -5.91
N GLY A 27 5.00 -7.86 -4.58
CA GLY A 27 5.81 -8.81 -3.83
C GLY A 27 5.19 -10.20 -3.83
N ASN A 28 6.01 -11.21 -3.51
CA ASN A 28 5.58 -12.59 -3.44
C ASN A 28 6.50 -13.36 -2.50
N GLN A 29 6.00 -14.47 -1.97
CA GLN A 29 6.83 -15.43 -1.26
C GLN A 29 7.76 -16.18 -2.22
N LEU A 30 8.86 -16.71 -1.65
CA LEU A 30 9.53 -17.84 -2.30
C LEU A 30 8.61 -19.05 -2.31
N ILE A 31 8.64 -19.83 -3.38
CA ILE A 31 7.81 -21.02 -3.56
C ILE A 31 8.68 -22.24 -3.90
N PRO A 32 8.33 -23.45 -3.44
CA PRO A 32 8.91 -24.67 -3.96
C PRO A 32 8.29 -24.96 -5.33
N ILE A 33 9.10 -25.31 -6.33
CA ILE A 33 8.56 -25.66 -7.65
C ILE A 33 8.06 -27.12 -7.68
N THR A 34 8.71 -28.03 -6.95
CA THR A 34 8.35 -29.46 -6.89
C THR A 34 8.49 -30.12 -5.51
N GLU A 35 8.42 -29.36 -4.41
CA GLU A 35 8.66 -29.86 -3.05
C GLU A 35 7.45 -29.66 -2.13
N THR A 36 7.21 -30.60 -1.20
CA THR A 36 6.03 -30.57 -0.31
C THR A 36 6.33 -30.88 1.16
N GLU A 37 7.56 -31.29 1.53
CA GLU A 37 7.92 -31.67 2.89
C GLU A 37 8.61 -30.57 3.70
N ILE A 38 9.31 -29.64 3.02
CA ILE A 38 10.04 -28.55 3.69
C ILE A 38 9.02 -27.49 4.14
N CYS A 39 9.01 -27.15 5.42
CA CYS A 39 8.03 -26.23 6.01
C CYS A 39 8.66 -24.87 6.32
N ILE A 40 7.86 -23.79 6.23
CA ILE A 40 8.23 -22.48 6.78
C ILE A 40 7.89 -22.46 8.28
N THR A 41 8.93 -22.51 9.12
CA THR A 41 8.77 -22.41 10.58
C THR A 41 8.76 -20.96 11.07
N LYS A 42 9.37 -20.04 10.31
CA LYS A 42 9.34 -18.61 10.62
C LYS A 42 9.48 -17.78 9.37
N GLU A 43 8.76 -16.67 9.31
CA GLU A 43 8.93 -15.64 8.30
C GLU A 43 8.86 -14.26 8.96
N ILE A 44 9.83 -13.41 8.63
CA ILE A 44 9.80 -11.98 8.94
C ILE A 44 9.79 -11.22 7.60
N LEU A 45 8.61 -10.75 7.20
CA LEU A 45 8.40 -9.90 6.04
C LEU A 45 8.50 -8.44 6.44
N THR A 46 9.46 -7.71 5.86
CA THR A 46 9.69 -6.29 6.14
C THR A 46 9.54 -5.47 4.87
N LEU A 47 8.65 -4.47 4.93
CA LEU A 47 8.35 -3.52 3.87
C LEU A 47 8.78 -2.13 4.31
N ILE A 48 9.73 -1.52 3.59
CA ILE A 48 10.21 -0.16 3.87
C ILE A 48 10.07 0.69 2.62
N ARG A 49 9.20 1.68 2.65
CA ARG A 49 9.09 2.68 1.58
C ARG A 49 10.20 3.71 1.72
N LYS A 50 10.86 4.05 0.61
CA LYS A 50 11.86 5.12 0.52
C LYS A 50 11.64 5.96 -0.72
N THR A 51 11.88 7.25 -0.62
CA THR A 51 11.97 8.15 -1.78
C THR A 51 13.44 8.37 -2.11
N GLU A 52 13.83 8.04 -3.34
CA GLU A 52 15.19 8.12 -3.85
C GLU A 52 15.16 8.65 -5.29
N ASN A 53 15.93 9.70 -5.60
CA ASN A 53 16.04 10.29 -6.95
C ASN A 53 14.67 10.53 -7.62
N ASP A 54 13.77 11.23 -6.92
CA ASP A 54 12.39 11.52 -7.34
C ASP A 54 11.46 10.29 -7.54
N GLY A 55 11.98 9.07 -7.37
CA GLY A 55 11.22 7.83 -7.36
C GLY A 55 10.80 7.41 -5.95
N SER A 56 9.62 6.81 -5.83
CA SER A 56 9.16 6.14 -4.61
C SER A 56 9.34 4.63 -4.77
N TYR A 57 10.08 3.99 -3.87
CA TYR A 57 10.36 2.55 -3.90
C TYR A 57 9.85 1.88 -2.62
N VAL A 58 9.46 0.62 -2.74
CA VAL A 58 9.35 -0.29 -1.60
C VAL A 58 10.55 -1.23 -1.61
N TYR A 59 11.24 -1.31 -0.48
CA TYR A 59 12.24 -2.31 -0.20
C TYR A 59 11.57 -3.45 0.54
N VAL A 60 11.64 -4.64 -0.03
CA VAL A 60 11.13 -5.87 0.56
C VAL A 60 12.31 -6.70 1.04
N THR A 61 12.21 -7.17 2.28
CA THR A 61 13.15 -8.12 2.88
C THR A 61 12.33 -9.20 3.54
N VAL A 62 12.63 -10.46 3.20
CA VAL A 62 11.97 -11.61 3.83
C VAL A 62 13.02 -12.54 4.37
N ASP A 63 13.04 -12.67 5.69
CA ASP A 63 13.92 -13.56 6.43
C ASP A 63 13.12 -14.82 6.83
N TYR A 64 13.44 -15.94 6.19
CA TYR A 64 12.81 -17.24 6.40
C TYR A 64 13.65 -18.15 7.29
N THR A 65 12.97 -18.92 8.14
CA THR A 65 13.50 -20.14 8.76
C THR A 65 12.70 -21.34 8.26
N PHE A 66 13.38 -22.24 7.58
CA PHE A 66 12.82 -23.47 7.05
C PHE A 66 13.25 -24.67 7.88
N PHE A 67 12.39 -25.70 7.92
CA PHE A 67 12.72 -27.00 8.49
C PHE A 67 12.60 -28.09 7.43
N ASN A 68 13.69 -28.82 7.21
CA ASN A 68 13.73 -30.01 6.37
C ASN A 68 13.72 -31.27 7.28
N PRO A 69 12.62 -32.05 7.30
CA PRO A 69 12.53 -33.25 8.13
C PRO A 69 13.36 -34.44 7.59
N GLY A 70 13.78 -34.37 6.33
CA GLY A 70 14.42 -35.46 5.61
C GLY A 70 15.94 -35.35 5.52
N GLN A 71 16.49 -36.10 4.55
CA GLN A 71 17.89 -36.01 4.18
C GLN A 71 18.19 -34.70 3.44
N GLU A 72 19.49 -34.42 3.27
CA GLU A 72 19.93 -33.29 2.47
C GLU A 72 19.39 -33.41 1.04
N LYS A 73 18.79 -32.34 0.53
CA LYS A 73 18.28 -32.27 -0.85
C LYS A 73 18.43 -30.87 -1.42
N THR A 74 18.61 -30.81 -2.73
CA THR A 74 18.58 -29.56 -3.50
C THR A 74 17.24 -29.50 -4.22
N ILE A 75 16.55 -28.37 -4.08
CA ILE A 75 15.28 -28.12 -4.75
C ILE A 75 15.35 -26.84 -5.55
N LEU A 76 14.55 -26.77 -6.60
CA LEU A 76 14.34 -25.55 -7.36
C LEU A 76 13.30 -24.66 -6.63
N VAL A 77 13.71 -23.44 -6.32
CA VAL A 77 12.88 -22.43 -5.66
C VAL A 77 12.63 -21.29 -6.63
N GLY A 78 11.39 -20.78 -6.64
CA GLY A 78 10.95 -19.67 -7.49
C GLY A 78 10.47 -18.46 -6.70
N PHE A 79 10.46 -17.32 -7.36
CA PHE A 79 9.75 -16.10 -7.00
C PHE A 79 9.01 -15.62 -8.25
N GLU A 80 7.68 -15.68 -8.21
CA GLU A 80 6.81 -15.32 -9.33
C GLU A 80 6.43 -13.84 -9.23
N ALA A 81 6.60 -13.11 -10.34
CA ALA A 81 6.24 -11.70 -10.45
C ALA A 81 5.35 -11.48 -11.69
N PRO A 82 4.10 -11.02 -11.51
CA PRO A 82 3.25 -10.55 -12.61
C PRO A 82 3.90 -9.42 -13.38
N SER A 83 3.55 -9.29 -14.66
CA SER A 83 3.98 -8.15 -15.47
C SER A 83 3.37 -6.83 -15.01
N PRO A 84 4.07 -5.69 -15.21
CA PRO A 84 3.54 -4.37 -14.95
C PRO A 84 2.33 -4.08 -15.84
N SER A 85 1.42 -3.19 -15.44
CA SER A 85 0.27 -2.81 -16.26
C SER A 85 -0.19 -1.37 -16.02
N GLY A 86 -0.96 -0.83 -16.95
CA GLY A 86 -1.42 0.56 -16.93
C GLY A 86 -0.40 1.53 -17.50
N ASP A 87 -0.27 2.71 -16.91
CA ASP A 87 0.55 3.84 -17.41
C ASP A 87 2.06 3.63 -17.16
N VAL A 88 2.57 2.50 -17.65
CA VAL A 88 3.92 2.00 -17.45
C VAL A 88 4.44 1.34 -18.71
N ASN A 89 5.77 1.32 -18.86
CA ASN A 89 6.43 0.55 -19.90
C ASN A 89 6.70 -0.88 -19.39
N GLY A 90 6.02 -1.87 -19.95
CA GLY A 90 6.14 -3.28 -19.59
C GLY A 90 7.09 -4.10 -20.46
N TYR A 91 7.95 -3.47 -21.27
CA TYR A 91 8.99 -4.20 -21.98
C TYR A 91 9.95 -4.90 -20.99
N PRO A 92 10.23 -6.20 -21.18
CA PRO A 92 11.26 -6.90 -20.42
C PRO A 92 12.62 -6.19 -20.50
N LYS A 93 13.46 -6.38 -19.49
CA LYS A 93 14.85 -5.90 -19.48
C LYS A 93 15.80 -7.08 -19.32
N ASN A 94 16.34 -7.57 -20.44
CA ASN A 94 17.27 -8.71 -20.48
C ASN A 94 16.66 -9.97 -19.84
N GLY A 95 15.43 -10.29 -20.20
CA GLY A 95 14.69 -11.45 -19.71
C GLY A 95 14.21 -11.33 -18.26
N ALA A 96 14.25 -10.12 -17.68
CA ALA A 96 13.88 -9.84 -16.29
C ALA A 96 12.83 -8.73 -16.20
N HIS A 97 12.16 -8.68 -15.04
CA HIS A 97 11.09 -7.75 -14.77
C HIS A 97 11.62 -6.29 -14.76
N PRO A 98 11.03 -5.34 -15.53
CA PRO A 98 11.61 -4.02 -15.76
C PRO A 98 11.73 -3.11 -14.53
N TYR A 99 10.95 -3.41 -13.49
CA TYR A 99 10.87 -2.63 -12.25
C TYR A 99 11.32 -3.37 -10.99
N ILE A 100 11.70 -4.65 -11.07
CA ILE A 100 12.26 -5.36 -9.92
C ILE A 100 13.78 -5.25 -10.01
N SER A 101 14.41 -4.81 -8.93
CA SER A 101 15.85 -4.64 -8.84
C SER A 101 16.35 -5.02 -7.45
N LYS A 102 17.68 -5.19 -7.32
CA LYS A 102 18.32 -5.63 -6.06
C LYS A 102 17.74 -6.96 -5.54
N PHE A 103 17.36 -7.84 -6.47
CA PHE A 103 16.95 -9.20 -6.13
C PHE A 103 18.19 -9.97 -5.70
N ASP A 104 18.28 -10.32 -4.43
CA ASP A 104 19.39 -11.09 -3.87
C ASP A 104 18.83 -12.20 -2.98
N VAL A 105 19.53 -13.33 -2.95
CA VAL A 105 19.18 -14.47 -2.10
C VAL A 105 20.40 -14.93 -1.32
N LEU A 106 20.23 -15.03 -0.01
CA LEU A 106 21.22 -15.50 0.94
C LEU A 106 20.71 -16.78 1.60
N MET A 107 21.34 -17.93 1.32
CA MET A 107 21.00 -19.19 1.95
C MET A 107 22.11 -19.63 2.90
N ASN A 108 21.76 -19.89 4.16
CA ASN A 108 22.70 -20.33 5.19
C ASN A 108 23.99 -19.46 5.25
N ASN A 109 23.82 -18.14 5.18
CA ASN A 109 24.87 -17.09 5.13
C ASN A 109 25.73 -17.04 3.84
N GLY A 110 25.36 -17.78 2.78
CA GLY A 110 26.00 -17.70 1.47
C GLY A 110 25.10 -17.05 0.43
N LEU A 111 25.65 -16.12 -0.36
CA LEU A 111 25.00 -15.63 -1.58
C LEU A 111 24.85 -16.79 -2.57
N ILE A 112 23.65 -16.93 -3.13
CA ILE A 112 23.38 -17.91 -4.19
C ILE A 112 22.96 -17.19 -5.47
N PRO A 113 23.47 -17.61 -6.65
CA PRO A 113 23.06 -17.03 -7.91
C PRO A 113 21.63 -17.44 -8.26
N PHE A 114 20.91 -16.56 -8.94
CA PHE A 114 19.60 -16.83 -9.50
C PHE A 114 19.61 -16.62 -11.02
N LYS A 115 18.56 -17.13 -11.67
CA LYS A 115 18.25 -16.90 -13.08
C LYS A 115 16.84 -16.33 -13.19
N THR A 116 16.53 -15.71 -14.32
CA THR A 116 15.18 -15.27 -14.64
C THR A 116 14.63 -16.04 -15.85
N ALA A 117 13.33 -16.27 -15.84
CA ALA A 117 12.58 -16.84 -16.95
C ALA A 117 11.31 -16.03 -17.20
N ILE A 118 10.90 -15.92 -18.46
CA ILE A 118 9.58 -15.39 -18.84
C ILE A 118 8.66 -16.57 -19.09
N VAL A 119 7.45 -16.54 -18.56
CA VAL A 119 6.48 -17.65 -18.65
C VAL A 119 5.06 -17.13 -18.93
N ASN A 120 4.27 -17.87 -19.70
CA ASN A 120 2.93 -17.42 -20.12
C ASN A 120 1.81 -17.84 -19.16
N THR A 121 2.09 -18.75 -18.22
CA THR A 121 1.06 -19.30 -17.31
C THR A 121 1.68 -19.55 -15.94
N GLU A 122 0.85 -19.65 -14.91
CA GLU A 122 1.27 -20.07 -13.56
C GLU A 122 1.73 -21.54 -13.52
N ASN A 123 1.30 -22.37 -14.46
CA ASN A 123 1.70 -23.79 -14.58
C ASN A 123 2.92 -23.95 -15.49
N TYR A 124 3.96 -23.17 -15.25
CA TYR A 124 5.14 -23.09 -16.13
C TYR A 124 6.17 -24.22 -15.92
N TYR A 125 6.05 -25.01 -14.86
CA TYR A 125 6.99 -26.12 -14.63
C TYR A 125 6.44 -27.42 -15.21
N ILE A 126 6.97 -27.81 -16.36
CA ILE A 126 6.49 -28.93 -17.18
C ILE A 126 7.66 -29.86 -17.48
N ASN A 127 7.47 -31.17 -17.35
CA ASN A 127 8.51 -32.17 -17.64
C ASN A 127 9.85 -31.91 -16.94
N ASN A 128 9.81 -31.53 -15.66
CA ASN A 128 10.97 -31.19 -14.83
C ASN A 128 11.81 -30.00 -15.32
N THR A 129 11.23 -29.11 -16.12
CA THR A 129 11.87 -27.86 -16.57
C THR A 129 10.90 -26.69 -16.52
N ILE A 130 11.43 -25.48 -16.39
CA ILE A 130 10.66 -24.25 -16.61
C ILE A 130 10.44 -24.11 -18.12
N ASP A 131 9.18 -23.96 -18.55
CA ASP A 131 8.79 -23.62 -19.92
C ASP A 131 9.04 -22.14 -20.21
N SER A 132 10.32 -21.77 -20.23
CA SER A 132 10.76 -20.39 -20.44
C SER A 132 10.54 -19.96 -21.89
N LYS A 133 10.11 -18.71 -22.06
CA LYS A 133 9.99 -18.01 -23.35
C LYS A 133 11.14 -17.03 -23.52
N THR A 134 11.48 -16.74 -24.77
CA THR A 134 12.38 -15.64 -25.13
C THR A 134 11.61 -14.31 -25.14
N GLU A 135 12.33 -13.19 -25.17
CA GLU A 135 11.68 -11.88 -25.35
C GLU A 135 10.94 -11.81 -26.69
N ASP A 136 11.52 -12.34 -27.77
CA ASP A 136 10.88 -12.38 -29.11
C ASP A 136 9.59 -13.21 -29.11
N ASP A 137 9.52 -14.28 -28.30
CA ASP A 137 8.30 -15.10 -28.19
C ASP A 137 7.12 -14.34 -27.56
N VAL A 138 7.40 -13.36 -26.68
CA VAL A 138 6.36 -12.60 -25.96
C VAL A 138 6.17 -11.19 -26.50
N ILE A 139 7.17 -10.64 -27.19
CA ILE A 139 7.11 -9.34 -27.89
C ILE A 139 6.77 -9.61 -29.36
N GLY A 140 5.52 -10.04 -29.60
CA GLY A 140 4.97 -10.21 -30.93
C GLY A 140 4.43 -8.91 -31.54
N GLU A 141 3.86 -9.01 -32.74
CA GLU A 141 3.22 -7.87 -33.44
C GLU A 141 2.06 -7.25 -32.65
N GLU A 142 1.38 -8.04 -31.82
CA GLU A 142 0.26 -7.60 -30.98
C GLU A 142 0.67 -7.24 -29.53
N PHE A 143 1.97 -7.12 -29.25
CA PHE A 143 2.45 -6.80 -27.91
C PHE A 143 1.98 -5.40 -27.46
N ASN A 144 1.26 -5.36 -26.35
CA ASN A 144 0.91 -4.12 -25.67
C ASN A 144 1.78 -3.94 -24.43
N THR A 145 2.70 -2.97 -24.48
CA THR A 145 3.60 -2.67 -23.35
C THR A 145 2.87 -2.25 -22.08
N ASN A 146 1.67 -1.70 -22.18
CA ASN A 146 0.88 -1.28 -21.03
C ASN A 146 0.09 -2.43 -20.40
N VAL A 147 -0.02 -3.58 -21.08
CA VAL A 147 -0.70 -4.78 -20.56
C VAL A 147 0.01 -6.04 -21.08
N PRO A 148 1.28 -6.30 -20.71
CA PRO A 148 1.96 -7.55 -21.05
C PRO A 148 1.25 -8.74 -20.39
N ASP A 149 0.99 -9.79 -21.18
CA ASP A 149 0.26 -10.99 -20.72
C ASP A 149 1.22 -12.16 -20.49
N PHE A 150 2.15 -11.98 -19.54
CA PHE A 150 3.10 -13.00 -19.09
C PHE A 150 3.64 -12.69 -17.69
N TYR A 151 4.41 -13.61 -17.12
CA TYR A 151 5.01 -13.52 -15.79
C TYR A 151 6.52 -13.68 -15.87
N TYR A 152 7.20 -13.24 -14.81
CA TYR A 152 8.61 -13.48 -14.59
C TYR A 152 8.80 -14.45 -13.43
N VAL A 153 9.74 -15.38 -13.57
CA VAL A 153 10.14 -16.29 -12.50
C VAL A 153 11.62 -16.10 -12.22
N TYR A 154 11.95 -15.59 -11.03
CA TYR A 154 13.30 -15.57 -10.51
C TYR A 154 13.53 -16.90 -9.80
N HIS A 155 14.48 -17.71 -10.26
CA HIS A 155 14.64 -19.06 -9.75
C HIS A 155 16.10 -19.43 -9.44
N PHE A 156 16.28 -20.33 -8.47
CA PHE A 156 17.59 -20.77 -8.00
C PHE A 156 17.52 -22.16 -7.37
N GLU A 157 18.66 -22.85 -7.36
CA GLU A 157 18.83 -24.13 -6.67
C GLU A 157 19.13 -23.88 -5.19
N ALA A 158 18.27 -24.39 -4.31
CA ALA A 158 18.39 -24.23 -2.86
C ALA A 158 18.74 -25.58 -2.21
N LYS A 159 19.91 -25.65 -1.56
CA LYS A 159 20.41 -26.87 -0.93
C LYS A 159 20.05 -26.91 0.57
N PHE A 160 19.02 -27.65 0.92
CA PHE A 160 18.53 -27.81 2.29
C PHE A 160 19.23 -28.95 3.01
N LYS A 161 19.86 -28.64 4.15
CA LYS A 161 20.40 -29.63 5.08
C LYS A 161 19.28 -30.21 5.95
N PRO A 162 19.44 -31.40 6.55
CA PRO A 162 18.50 -31.88 7.57
C PRO A 162 18.37 -30.87 8.70
N GLY A 163 17.14 -30.62 9.16
CA GLY A 163 16.84 -29.65 10.21
C GLY A 163 16.70 -28.22 9.70
N ILE A 164 17.24 -27.27 10.47
CA ILE A 164 16.99 -25.83 10.29
C ILE A 164 17.85 -25.26 9.16
N ASN A 165 17.23 -24.49 8.28
CA ASN A 165 17.88 -23.73 7.21
C ASN A 165 17.37 -22.29 7.22
N SER A 166 18.23 -21.33 6.88
CA SER A 166 17.85 -19.92 6.76
C SER A 166 17.93 -19.46 5.31
N ILE A 167 16.91 -18.77 4.82
CA ILE A 167 16.97 -18.07 3.54
C ILE A 167 16.53 -16.63 3.78
N LYS A 168 17.31 -15.68 3.28
CA LYS A 168 16.91 -14.28 3.19
C LYS A 168 16.82 -13.91 1.73
N HIS A 169 15.70 -13.35 1.28
CA HIS A 169 15.66 -12.69 -0.02
C HIS A 169 15.33 -11.21 0.15
N THR A 170 15.87 -10.40 -0.76
CA THR A 170 15.62 -8.96 -0.80
C THR A 170 15.36 -8.53 -2.21
N TYR A 171 14.52 -7.52 -2.40
CA TYR A 171 14.30 -6.87 -3.67
C TYR A 171 13.65 -5.50 -3.46
N ARG A 172 13.60 -4.69 -4.50
CA ARG A 172 12.82 -3.45 -4.52
C ARG A 172 12.13 -3.26 -5.85
N PHE A 173 11.04 -2.53 -5.82
CA PHE A 173 10.38 -2.02 -7.02
C PHE A 173 9.74 -0.66 -6.77
N ASN A 174 9.39 0.04 -7.84
CA ASN A 174 8.69 1.33 -7.77
C ASN A 174 7.31 1.13 -7.12
N MET A 175 6.91 2.01 -6.21
CA MET A 175 5.54 1.99 -5.68
C MET A 175 4.55 2.21 -6.82
N SER A 176 3.58 1.30 -6.93
CA SER A 176 2.40 1.47 -7.79
C SER A 176 1.57 2.66 -7.32
N GLY A 177 0.67 3.15 -8.16
CA GLY A 177 -0.23 4.24 -7.79
C GLY A 177 -1.23 4.58 -8.90
N SER A 178 -2.13 5.51 -8.61
CA SER A 178 -3.15 5.98 -9.55
C SER A 178 -3.60 7.39 -9.21
N VAL A 179 -4.53 7.94 -10.01
CA VAL A 179 -5.25 9.17 -9.66
C VAL A 179 -6.03 9.06 -8.34
N MET A 180 -6.36 7.85 -7.89
CA MET A 180 -7.04 7.61 -6.61
C MET A 180 -6.08 7.23 -5.48
N GLU A 181 -4.85 6.83 -5.81
CA GLU A 181 -3.89 6.30 -4.85
C GLU A 181 -2.53 6.96 -5.03
N LYS A 182 -2.11 7.72 -4.02
CA LYS A 182 -0.77 8.30 -3.97
C LYS A 182 0.31 7.22 -4.12
N TYR A 183 0.06 6.07 -3.51
CA TYR A 183 0.84 4.86 -3.73
C TYR A 183 0.04 3.61 -3.32
N SER A 184 0.41 2.46 -3.86
CA SER A 184 -0.10 1.14 -3.49
C SER A 184 0.96 0.05 -3.59
N PHE A 185 0.72 -1.05 -2.87
CA PHE A 185 1.59 -2.21 -2.77
C PHE A 185 0.78 -3.49 -2.56
N ASP A 186 1.11 -4.50 -3.34
CA ASP A 186 0.55 -5.84 -3.28
C ASP A 186 1.61 -6.84 -2.85
N TYR A 187 1.22 -7.85 -2.06
CA TYR A 187 2.07 -8.99 -1.74
C TYR A 187 1.27 -10.29 -1.65
N ILE A 188 1.69 -11.29 -2.41
CA ILE A 188 1.06 -12.61 -2.46
C ILE A 188 1.50 -13.43 -1.23
N LEU A 189 0.67 -13.43 -0.19
CA LEU A 189 0.81 -14.20 1.05
C LEU A 189 0.42 -15.66 0.85
N THR A 190 -0.60 -15.97 0.04
CA THR A 190 -1.11 -17.35 -0.11
C THR A 190 -0.10 -18.30 -0.73
N ALA A 191 0.92 -17.78 -1.43
CA ALA A 191 2.05 -18.53 -1.96
C ALA A 191 2.79 -19.33 -0.87
N ALA A 192 2.75 -18.88 0.39
CA ALA A 192 3.25 -19.61 1.56
C ALA A 192 2.70 -21.04 1.66
N ASN A 193 1.43 -21.20 1.27
CA ASN A 193 0.70 -22.45 1.41
C ASN A 193 1.20 -23.55 0.46
N ARG A 194 2.11 -23.22 -0.47
CA ARG A 194 2.78 -24.20 -1.36
C ARG A 194 3.90 -24.97 -0.65
N TRP A 195 4.42 -24.46 0.48
CA TRP A 195 5.38 -25.19 1.30
C TRP A 195 4.70 -26.23 2.19
N GLY A 196 5.49 -27.14 2.75
CA GLY A 196 5.03 -28.14 3.69
C GLY A 196 4.28 -27.51 4.88
N ASN A 197 3.32 -28.27 5.43
CA ASN A 197 2.38 -27.84 6.46
C ASN A 197 1.35 -26.77 6.01
N ASN A 198 1.45 -26.25 4.78
CA ASN A 198 0.53 -25.27 4.18
C ASN A 198 0.27 -24.06 5.12
N GLN A 199 1.30 -23.62 5.83
CA GLN A 199 1.25 -22.52 6.81
C GLN A 199 2.65 -21.99 7.10
N ILE A 200 2.69 -20.85 7.81
CA ILE A 200 3.88 -20.31 8.46
C ILE A 200 3.69 -20.41 9.97
N ASP A 201 4.58 -21.10 10.67
CA ASP A 201 4.38 -21.35 12.11
C ASP A 201 4.51 -20.07 12.95
N ASP A 202 5.45 -19.18 12.62
CA ASP A 202 5.66 -17.86 13.25
C ASP A 202 5.83 -16.78 12.17
N PHE A 203 4.77 -16.01 11.91
CA PHE A 203 4.75 -14.94 10.92
C PHE A 203 4.84 -13.57 11.60
N THR A 204 5.75 -12.72 11.10
CA THR A 204 5.82 -11.31 11.45
C THR A 204 5.85 -10.46 10.18
N LEU A 205 4.98 -9.45 10.11
CA LEU A 205 4.94 -8.44 9.06
C LEU A 205 5.25 -7.08 9.65
N HIS A 206 6.32 -6.44 9.15
CA HIS A 206 6.72 -5.08 9.48
C HIS A 206 6.48 -4.18 8.27
N ILE A 207 5.76 -3.07 8.47
CA ILE A 207 5.46 -2.09 7.42
C ILE A 207 5.87 -0.70 7.90
N ASP A 208 6.82 -0.07 7.23
CA ASP A 208 7.22 1.32 7.44
C ASP A 208 7.11 2.08 6.11
N MET A 209 6.16 3.02 6.05
CA MET A 209 5.89 3.80 4.84
C MET A 209 6.64 5.14 4.81
N GLY A 210 7.44 5.43 5.85
CA GLY A 210 8.10 6.71 6.10
C GLY A 210 7.40 7.55 7.17
N THR A 211 7.88 8.77 7.36
CA THR A 211 7.33 9.71 8.35
C THR A 211 6.01 10.32 7.91
N ASN A 212 5.09 10.55 8.85
CA ASN A 212 3.80 11.20 8.61
C ASN A 212 3.01 10.58 7.45
N GLN A 213 2.79 9.27 7.50
CA GLN A 213 2.04 8.54 6.49
C GLN A 213 0.65 8.17 6.98
N ASN A 214 -0.28 8.12 6.03
CA ASN A 214 -1.59 7.55 6.22
C ASN A 214 -1.88 6.58 5.07
N PHE A 215 -2.33 5.38 5.41
CA PHE A 215 -2.59 4.33 4.44
C PHE A 215 -3.63 3.36 4.99
N ASN A 216 -4.27 2.63 4.09
CA ASN A 216 -5.34 1.67 4.40
C ASN A 216 -4.87 0.27 4.04
N LEU A 217 -5.23 -0.70 4.89
CA LEU A 217 -5.14 -2.13 4.61
C LEU A 217 -6.55 -2.71 4.66
N PRO A 218 -7.06 -3.30 3.56
CA PRO A 218 -8.20 -4.19 3.65
C PRO A 218 -7.95 -5.32 4.65
N ASN A 219 -8.97 -5.69 5.42
CA ASN A 219 -8.88 -6.73 6.44
C ASN A 219 -8.97 -8.13 5.80
N THR A 220 -8.01 -8.48 4.93
CA THR A 220 -8.01 -9.71 4.11
C THR A 220 -7.42 -10.91 4.85
N PHE A 221 -6.33 -10.70 5.59
CA PHE A 221 -5.62 -11.76 6.35
C PHE A 221 -5.62 -11.54 7.87
N PHE A 222 -6.24 -10.47 8.34
CA PHE A 222 -6.40 -10.11 9.76
C PHE A 222 -7.83 -9.61 10.01
N ASN A 223 -8.29 -9.66 11.25
CA ASN A 223 -9.69 -9.37 11.59
C ASN A 223 -9.89 -7.98 12.18
N ASP A 224 -8.94 -7.55 13.03
CA ASP A 224 -9.10 -6.33 13.83
C ASP A 224 -7.78 -5.55 13.90
N LYS A 225 -7.87 -4.22 13.89
CA LYS A 225 -6.73 -3.30 14.04
C LYS A 225 -5.92 -3.53 15.32
N LYS A 226 -6.52 -4.11 16.38
CA LYS A 226 -5.85 -4.50 17.62
C LYS A 226 -4.84 -5.63 17.45
N GLU A 227 -4.87 -6.37 16.33
CA GLU A 227 -3.83 -7.35 16.00
C GLU A 227 -2.51 -6.67 15.57
N TRP A 228 -2.53 -5.33 15.40
CA TRP A 228 -1.38 -4.55 15.01
C TRP A 228 -0.78 -3.76 16.18
N THR A 229 0.55 -3.73 16.23
CA THR A 229 1.31 -2.78 17.06
C THR A 229 1.74 -1.61 16.19
N ILE A 230 1.59 -0.39 16.69
CA ILE A 230 1.96 0.85 15.98
C ILE A 230 3.07 1.52 16.78
N ALA A 231 4.20 1.83 16.14
CA ALA A 231 5.35 2.42 16.82
C ALA A 231 5.05 3.83 17.35
N ASP A 232 4.56 4.71 16.47
CA ASP A 232 4.12 6.07 16.81
C ASP A 232 2.99 6.47 15.84
N GLY A 233 1.76 6.56 16.34
CA GLY A 233 0.59 6.74 15.50
C GLY A 233 -0.71 6.19 16.08
N ARG A 234 -1.68 5.92 15.20
CA ARG A 234 -2.98 5.35 15.55
C ARG A 234 -3.64 4.63 14.37
N SER A 235 -4.65 3.83 14.68
CA SER A 235 -5.48 3.11 13.70
C SER A 235 -6.96 3.45 13.86
N LEU A 236 -7.69 3.47 12.74
CA LEU A 236 -9.13 3.75 12.66
C LEU A 236 -9.81 2.65 11.84
N ASP A 237 -11.07 2.36 12.15
CA ASP A 237 -11.89 1.54 11.25
C ASP A 237 -12.21 2.39 10.02
N TYR A 238 -12.15 1.78 8.84
CA TYR A 238 -12.37 2.45 7.59
C TYR A 238 -13.22 1.57 6.67
N THR A 239 -14.24 2.16 6.07
CA THR A 239 -15.01 1.52 5.00
C THR A 239 -14.70 2.28 3.73
N ASN A 240 -14.18 1.58 2.73
CA ASN A 240 -13.93 2.20 1.43
C ASN A 240 -15.27 2.59 0.80
N THR A 241 -15.32 3.76 0.15
CA THR A 241 -16.53 4.26 -0.49
C THR A 241 -16.91 3.49 -1.77
N TYR A 242 -15.96 2.77 -2.37
CA TYR A 242 -16.13 2.02 -3.61
C TYR A 242 -16.27 0.51 -3.39
N ASN A 243 -15.74 -0.02 -2.29
CA ASN A 243 -15.91 -1.41 -1.91
C ASN A 243 -16.43 -1.48 -0.47
N THR A 244 -17.47 -2.29 -0.22
CA THR A 244 -18.04 -2.47 1.13
C THR A 244 -17.11 -3.25 2.07
N ASN A 245 -15.87 -3.51 1.67
CA ASN A 245 -14.94 -4.30 2.45
C ASN A 245 -14.43 -3.46 3.62
N THR A 246 -14.38 -4.10 4.79
CA THR A 246 -13.79 -3.49 5.97
C THR A 246 -12.29 -3.37 5.77
N ALA A 247 -11.77 -2.19 6.06
CA ALA A 247 -10.35 -1.89 6.04
C ALA A 247 -9.95 -1.20 7.34
N THR A 248 -8.66 -1.23 7.63
CA THR A 248 -8.07 -0.49 8.72
C THR A 248 -7.21 0.62 8.16
N LYS A 249 -7.50 1.85 8.58
CA LYS A 249 -6.68 3.02 8.28
C LYS A 249 -5.62 3.18 9.36
N PHE A 250 -4.38 3.31 8.95
CA PHE A 250 -3.25 3.59 9.82
C PHE A 250 -2.74 5.01 9.57
N ILE A 251 -2.45 5.74 10.65
CA ILE A 251 -1.78 7.04 10.64
C ILE A 251 -0.51 6.86 11.46
N THR A 252 0.64 7.03 10.83
CA THR A 252 1.98 6.82 11.42
C THR A 252 2.77 8.11 11.36
N TYR A 253 3.39 8.52 12.46
CA TYR A 253 4.21 9.73 12.50
C TYR A 253 5.70 9.40 12.33
N THR A 254 6.17 8.40 13.07
CA THR A 254 7.53 7.84 12.98
C THR A 254 7.49 6.32 13.09
N GLY A 255 8.42 5.63 12.44
CA GLY A 255 8.43 4.17 12.37
C GLY A 255 7.22 3.60 11.63
N GLY A 256 6.85 2.36 11.98
CA GLY A 256 5.87 1.58 11.23
C GLY A 256 4.85 0.84 12.09
N ILE A 257 4.16 -0.10 11.44
CA ILE A 257 3.22 -1.02 12.07
C ILE A 257 3.75 -2.46 11.99
N THR A 258 3.33 -3.27 12.96
CA THR A 258 3.75 -4.68 13.05
C THR A 258 2.56 -5.58 13.33
N PHE A 259 2.41 -6.61 12.51
CA PHE A 259 1.47 -7.72 12.72
C PHE A 259 2.24 -8.99 13.05
N LYS A 260 1.72 -9.81 13.97
CA LYS A 260 2.29 -11.10 14.34
C LYS A 260 1.21 -12.16 14.40
N LYS A 261 1.50 -13.34 13.87
CA LYS A 261 0.56 -14.46 13.89
C LYS A 261 1.30 -15.79 13.96
N THR A 262 0.88 -16.64 14.90
CA THR A 262 1.31 -18.04 14.96
C THR A 262 0.39 -18.92 14.14
N ASN A 263 0.92 -19.99 13.53
CA ASN A 263 0.18 -20.90 12.64
C ASN A 263 -0.59 -20.14 11.55
N PHE A 264 0.08 -19.17 10.94
CA PHE A 264 -0.50 -18.28 9.96
C PHE A 264 -0.81 -19.05 8.66
N LYS A 265 -2.09 -19.08 8.32
CA LYS A 265 -2.64 -19.68 7.09
C LYS A 265 -3.32 -18.60 6.28
N PRO A 266 -2.56 -17.81 5.48
CA PRO A 266 -3.15 -16.76 4.66
C PRO A 266 -4.15 -17.37 3.68
N LYS A 267 -5.33 -16.76 3.58
CA LYS A 267 -6.39 -17.14 2.62
C LYS A 267 -6.61 -16.07 1.56
N ASP A 268 -5.91 -14.97 1.68
CA ASP A 268 -6.06 -13.76 0.89
C ASP A 268 -4.76 -12.96 1.02
N GLU A 269 -4.59 -11.96 0.17
CA GLU A 269 -3.33 -11.27 -0.07
C GLU A 269 -3.20 -9.98 0.75
N LEU A 270 -1.97 -9.49 0.87
CA LEU A 270 -1.72 -8.15 1.41
C LEU A 270 -1.93 -7.13 0.30
N TYR A 271 -2.86 -6.21 0.54
CA TYR A 271 -2.98 -4.96 -0.20
C TYR A 271 -2.81 -3.79 0.76
N LEU A 272 -2.01 -2.80 0.35
CA LEU A 272 -1.83 -1.54 1.07
C LEU A 272 -1.89 -0.40 0.09
N TYR A 273 -2.64 0.65 0.42
CA TYR A 273 -2.70 1.85 -0.40
C TYR A 273 -2.83 3.12 0.44
N ALA A 274 -2.22 4.22 -0.03
CA ALA A 274 -2.49 5.55 0.49
C ALA A 274 -3.41 6.30 -0.47
N PRO A 275 -4.56 6.81 0.00
CA PRO A 275 -5.46 7.56 -0.86
C PRO A 275 -4.75 8.81 -1.38
N ALA A 276 -4.98 9.11 -2.66
CA ALA A 276 -4.65 10.39 -3.20
C ALA A 276 -5.56 11.48 -2.62
N THR A 277 -4.98 12.61 -2.24
CA THR A 277 -5.72 13.81 -1.83
C THR A 277 -5.42 14.93 -2.81
N TYR A 278 -5.84 14.75 -4.06
CA TYR A 278 -5.59 15.75 -5.13
C TYR A 278 -6.66 16.85 -5.18
N MET A 279 -7.84 16.60 -4.62
CA MET A 279 -8.96 17.55 -4.63
C MET A 279 -9.24 18.02 -3.21
N LYS A 280 -9.18 19.33 -2.99
CA LYS A 280 -9.71 19.94 -1.77
C LYS A 280 -11.23 19.79 -1.78
N GLU A 281 -11.80 19.34 -0.67
CA GLU A 281 -13.25 19.38 -0.49
C GLU A 281 -13.70 20.85 -0.45
N ASN A 282 -14.37 21.31 -1.51
CA ASN A 282 -14.93 22.65 -1.58
C ASN A 282 -16.35 22.63 -1.04
N TYR A 283 -16.56 23.21 0.14
CA TYR A 283 -17.85 23.38 0.77
C TYR A 283 -18.03 24.81 1.30
N THR A 284 -19.21 25.37 1.08
CA THR A 284 -19.56 26.72 1.53
C THR A 284 -19.81 26.78 3.04
N SER A 285 -20.28 25.67 3.62
CA SER A 285 -20.50 25.51 5.05
C SER A 285 -19.99 24.16 5.54
N PHE A 286 -19.25 24.18 6.65
CA PHE A 286 -18.67 22.99 7.26
C PHE A 286 -19.71 22.13 7.96
N ASP A 287 -19.73 20.83 7.64
CA ASP A 287 -20.47 19.77 8.34
C ASP A 287 -19.47 18.70 8.77
N TYR A 288 -19.29 18.52 10.08
CA TYR A 288 -18.30 17.58 10.62
C TYR A 288 -18.58 16.12 10.28
N LYS A 289 -19.80 15.79 9.84
CA LYS A 289 -20.17 14.42 9.46
C LYS A 289 -19.78 14.09 8.02
N LEU A 290 -19.62 15.11 7.19
CA LEU A 290 -19.41 14.97 5.75
C LEU A 290 -18.02 15.41 5.32
N HIS A 291 -17.44 16.37 6.02
CA HIS A 291 -16.25 17.08 5.55
C HIS A 291 -15.04 16.88 6.44
N ASN A 292 -13.87 16.85 5.82
CA ASN A 292 -12.58 16.97 6.48
C ASN A 292 -12.15 18.43 6.62
N LEU A 293 -11.28 18.71 7.59
CA LEU A 293 -10.63 20.02 7.73
C LEU A 293 -9.20 19.97 7.17
N PRO A 294 -8.69 21.09 6.63
CA PRO A 294 -7.34 21.13 6.06
C PRO A 294 -6.26 21.17 7.14
N GLU A 295 -5.05 20.72 6.78
CA GLU A 295 -3.85 20.78 7.63
C GLU A 295 -3.21 22.17 7.71
N ALA A 296 -3.76 23.14 6.98
CA ALA A 296 -3.37 24.54 7.02
C ALA A 296 -4.58 25.45 6.76
N ILE A 297 -4.56 26.64 7.33
CA ILE A 297 -5.59 27.66 7.11
C ILE A 297 -5.13 28.57 5.97
N SER A 298 -6.00 28.77 4.98
CA SER A 298 -5.83 29.75 3.90
C SER A 298 -6.97 30.75 3.95
N LEU A 299 -6.65 32.05 3.86
CA LEU A 299 -7.61 33.16 3.81
C LEU A 299 -7.58 33.93 2.48
N ASP A 300 -6.45 33.93 1.79
CA ASP A 300 -6.16 34.89 0.70
C ASP A 300 -6.51 34.38 -0.71
N ASP A 301 -6.99 33.14 -0.82
CA ASP A 301 -7.31 32.50 -2.09
C ASP A 301 -8.82 32.28 -2.18
N ASP A 302 -9.55 33.10 -2.94
CA ASP A 302 -11.01 33.01 -3.05
C ASP A 302 -11.50 31.63 -3.54
N GLU A 303 -10.69 30.89 -4.30
CA GLU A 303 -11.02 29.53 -4.76
C GLU A 303 -10.58 28.44 -3.77
N GLN A 304 -9.61 28.73 -2.90
CA GLN A 304 -9.02 27.79 -1.93
C GLN A 304 -9.11 28.26 -0.48
N ALA A 305 -9.99 29.19 -0.15
CA ALA A 305 -10.15 29.68 1.21
C ALA A 305 -10.64 28.55 2.13
N THR A 306 -10.16 28.53 3.37
CA THR A 306 -10.67 27.60 4.38
C THR A 306 -12.04 28.10 4.81
N CYS A 307 -13.06 27.23 4.72
CA CYS A 307 -14.42 27.55 5.10
C CYS A 307 -14.51 28.19 6.50
N THR A 308 -15.32 29.23 6.63
CA THR A 308 -15.50 29.99 7.88
C THR A 308 -16.93 29.94 8.41
N THR A 309 -17.83 29.17 7.78
CA THR A 309 -19.22 28.98 8.20
C THR A 309 -19.50 27.51 8.50
N SER A 310 -20.58 27.21 9.22
CA SER A 310 -20.89 25.85 9.69
C SER A 310 -22.39 25.59 9.71
N VAL A 311 -22.79 24.34 9.48
CA VAL A 311 -24.21 23.94 9.35
C VAL A 311 -24.95 23.74 10.68
N ASP A 312 -24.22 23.58 11.79
CA ASP A 312 -24.82 23.40 13.12
C ASP A 312 -23.84 23.80 14.24
N GLN A 313 -24.32 23.75 15.50
CA GLN A 313 -23.53 24.11 16.67
C GLN A 313 -22.31 23.20 16.90
N ASN A 314 -22.37 21.91 16.52
CA ASN A 314 -21.25 20.98 16.72
C ASN A 314 -20.16 21.23 15.68
N SER A 315 -20.56 21.41 14.42
CA SER A 315 -19.71 21.83 13.31
C SER A 315 -19.03 23.16 13.63
N PHE A 316 -19.78 24.14 14.17
CA PHE A 316 -19.21 25.41 14.63
C PHE A 316 -18.12 25.20 15.69
N LYS A 317 -18.39 24.39 16.72
CA LYS A 317 -17.44 24.12 17.81
C LYS A 317 -16.20 23.42 17.29
N ILE A 318 -16.33 22.47 16.37
CA ILE A 318 -15.21 21.79 15.74
C ILE A 318 -14.43 22.81 14.91
N LEU A 319 -15.07 23.45 13.93
CA LEU A 319 -14.45 24.42 13.05
C LEU A 319 -13.62 25.42 13.85
N ARG A 320 -14.25 26.18 14.77
CA ARG A 320 -13.62 27.20 15.62
C ARG A 320 -12.36 26.71 16.37
N ASN A 321 -12.22 25.41 16.61
CA ASN A 321 -11.08 24.84 17.32
C ASN A 321 -9.92 24.42 16.41
N LEU A 322 -10.02 24.60 15.08
CA LEU A 322 -9.01 24.20 14.10
C LEU A 322 -7.61 24.76 14.41
N PRO A 323 -7.42 26.05 14.73
CA PRO A 323 -6.11 26.57 15.08
C PRO A 323 -5.42 25.84 16.24
N PHE A 324 -6.20 25.40 17.24
CA PHE A 324 -5.66 24.67 18.38
C PHE A 324 -5.35 23.21 18.03
N ALA A 325 -6.17 22.59 17.17
CA ALA A 325 -5.93 21.24 16.67
C ALA A 325 -4.65 21.16 15.81
N LEU A 326 -4.40 22.17 14.97
CA LEU A 326 -3.18 22.29 14.17
C LEU A 326 -1.90 22.33 15.03
N ASN A 327 -2.02 22.84 16.25
CA ASN A 327 -0.95 22.88 17.24
C ASN A 327 -0.95 21.67 18.21
N GLY A 328 -1.82 20.69 17.97
CA GLY A 328 -1.87 19.42 18.73
C GLY A 328 -2.68 19.47 20.02
N TYR A 329 -3.55 20.46 20.23
CA TYR A 329 -4.37 20.51 21.45
C TYR A 329 -5.23 19.27 21.65
N VAL A 330 -5.21 18.73 22.87
CA VAL A 330 -6.03 17.58 23.28
C VAL A 330 -7.36 18.08 23.85
N PHE A 331 -8.45 17.79 23.14
CA PHE A 331 -9.79 18.25 23.49
C PHE A 331 -10.44 17.36 24.54
N LYS A 332 -11.07 17.98 25.53
CA LYS A 332 -11.87 17.28 26.56
C LYS A 332 -13.26 16.89 26.05
N THR A 333 -13.78 17.63 25.08
CA THR A 333 -15.10 17.36 24.48
C THR A 333 -14.97 16.21 23.49
N ALA A 334 -15.59 15.07 23.79
CA ALA A 334 -15.46 13.83 23.03
C ALA A 334 -15.65 14.01 21.52
N ILE A 335 -16.75 14.64 21.09
CA ILE A 335 -17.05 14.84 19.66
C ILE A 335 -15.96 15.63 18.91
N ILE A 336 -15.32 16.60 19.57
CA ILE A 336 -14.26 17.41 18.97
C ILE A 336 -12.97 16.59 18.88
N GLN A 337 -12.65 15.85 19.95
CA GLN A 337 -11.48 14.98 19.98
C GLN A 337 -11.59 13.86 18.95
N GLU A 338 -12.73 13.21 18.86
CA GLU A 338 -13.01 12.13 17.91
C GLU A 338 -12.91 12.63 16.46
N PHE A 339 -13.48 13.80 16.16
CA PHE A 339 -13.33 14.41 14.84
C PHE A 339 -11.86 14.64 14.49
N TYR A 340 -11.08 15.30 15.34
CA TYR A 340 -9.67 15.54 15.00
C TYR A 340 -8.85 14.24 14.96
N LEU A 341 -9.15 13.26 15.80
CA LEU A 341 -8.54 11.93 15.72
C LEU A 341 -8.88 11.19 14.40
N SER A 342 -9.90 11.58 13.64
CA SER A 342 -10.13 11.01 12.30
C SER A 342 -9.25 11.65 11.20
N GLN A 343 -8.74 12.87 11.45
CA GLN A 343 -7.97 13.66 10.48
C GLN A 343 -6.52 13.17 10.36
N ASN A 344 -6.05 12.97 9.13
CA ASN A 344 -4.70 12.42 8.85
C ASN A 344 -3.56 13.23 9.48
N TRP A 345 -3.69 14.56 9.45
CA TRP A 345 -2.67 15.51 9.86
C TRP A 345 -2.65 15.80 11.37
N TYR A 346 -3.73 15.47 12.09
CA TYR A 346 -3.83 15.80 13.52
C TYR A 346 -2.90 14.91 14.35
N LYS A 347 -2.03 15.54 15.14
CA LYS A 347 -1.15 14.90 16.12
C LYS A 347 -1.40 15.47 17.52
N PRO A 348 -2.05 14.71 18.43
CA PRO A 348 -2.19 15.11 19.82
C PRO A 348 -0.82 15.38 20.46
N ASN A 349 -0.69 16.54 21.10
CA ASN A 349 0.45 16.94 21.90
C ASN A 349 -0.04 17.23 23.33
N PRO A 350 0.10 16.29 24.27
CA PRO A 350 -0.33 16.47 25.66
C PRO A 350 0.32 17.66 26.36
N ASP A 351 1.49 18.11 25.90
CA ASP A 351 2.23 19.23 26.48
C ASP A 351 1.77 20.59 25.93
N TYR A 352 0.99 20.61 24.84
CA TYR A 352 0.49 21.85 24.27
C TYR A 352 -0.59 22.48 25.14
N GLN A 353 -0.36 23.73 25.53
CA GLN A 353 -1.34 24.56 26.25
C GLN A 353 -1.93 25.58 25.30
N ALA A 354 -3.24 25.51 25.05
CA ALA A 354 -3.93 26.47 24.20
C ALA A 354 -3.86 27.89 24.79
N LYS A 355 -3.16 28.77 24.08
CA LYS A 355 -3.06 30.21 24.36
C LYS A 355 -3.38 30.96 23.08
N ILE A 356 -4.18 32.01 23.16
CA ILE A 356 -4.53 32.81 21.97
C ILE A 356 -3.29 33.54 21.46
N GLU A 357 -2.43 33.99 22.38
CA GLU A 357 -1.20 34.72 22.07
C GLU A 357 -0.16 33.88 21.30
N THR A 358 -0.32 32.56 21.25
CA THR A 358 0.60 31.67 20.51
C THR A 358 0.09 31.31 19.12
N LEU A 359 -1.10 31.77 18.73
CA LEU A 359 -1.62 31.59 17.38
C LEU A 359 -0.89 32.52 16.40
N SER A 360 -0.73 32.08 15.16
CA SER A 360 -0.26 32.97 14.10
C SER A 360 -1.29 34.06 13.78
N ASP A 361 -0.87 35.10 13.05
CA ASP A 361 -1.78 36.17 12.59
C ASP A 361 -2.93 35.58 11.76
N THR A 362 -2.62 34.71 10.79
CA THR A 362 -3.62 34.00 9.96
C THR A 362 -4.60 33.18 10.80
N GLN A 363 -4.11 32.46 11.82
CA GLN A 363 -4.95 31.67 12.72
C GLN A 363 -5.86 32.55 13.58
N THR A 364 -5.35 33.69 14.03
CA THR A 364 -6.08 34.67 14.85
C THR A 364 -7.18 35.36 14.04
N GLU A 365 -6.86 35.79 12.82
CA GLU A 365 -7.81 36.38 11.89
C GLU A 365 -8.91 35.39 11.50
N TRP A 366 -8.52 34.17 11.11
CA TRP A 366 -9.46 33.10 10.80
C TRP A 366 -10.40 32.80 11.99
N LEU A 367 -9.87 32.77 13.22
CA LEU A 367 -10.67 32.55 14.41
C LEU A 367 -11.66 33.69 14.66
N ALA A 368 -11.29 34.93 14.34
CA ALA A 368 -12.18 36.08 14.41
C ALA A 368 -13.33 35.96 13.39
N LEU A 369 -13.02 35.59 12.14
CA LEU A 369 -13.99 35.38 11.07
C LEU A 369 -15.00 34.27 11.40
N VAL A 370 -14.53 33.11 11.89
CA VAL A 370 -15.45 32.04 12.32
C VAL A 370 -16.35 32.49 13.46
N LYS A 371 -15.81 33.26 14.41
CA LYS A 371 -16.61 33.81 15.52
C LYS A 371 -17.60 34.89 15.10
N SER A 372 -17.36 35.63 14.02
CA SER A 372 -18.32 36.61 13.50
C SER A 372 -19.45 35.94 12.74
N ASN A 373 -19.19 34.83 12.06
CA ASN A 373 -20.17 34.02 11.34
C ASN A 373 -21.03 33.13 12.27
N LYS A 374 -21.39 33.64 13.47
CA LYS A 374 -22.09 32.84 14.49
C LYS A 374 -23.28 32.10 13.90
N TRP A 375 -23.43 30.85 14.31
CA TRP A 375 -24.70 30.14 14.24
C TRP A 375 -25.71 30.88 15.14
N GLU A 376 -26.64 31.63 14.55
CA GLU A 376 -27.83 32.10 15.24
C GLU A 376 -28.74 30.87 15.47
N ASN A 377 -29.15 30.68 16.73
CA ASN A 377 -30.00 29.54 17.13
C ASN A 377 -31.37 29.58 16.46
#